data_AF-A0A183LFP1-F1
#
_entry.id   AF-A0A183LFP1-F1
#
_cell.length_a   1.000
_cell.length_b   1.000
_cell.length_c   1.000
_cell.angle_alpha   90.00
_cell.angle_beta   90.00
_cell.angle_gamma   90.00
#
_symmetry.space_group_name_H-M   'P 1'
#
loop_
_entity.id
_entity.type
_entity.pdbx_description
1 polymer ?
#
loop_
_entity_poly.entity_id
_entity_poly.type
_entity_poly.pdbx_seq_one_letter_code
_entity_poly.pdbx_strand_id
1 'polypeptide(L)'
;MHTDGEALEDVKAFTYLDSIIDEHGGFDTDMKACIGKAKEEYPQLKNIWNSKQLSTNTKVRISNTNVETWRAMKPIIQKIQMFINSCLREIHRIRWTDSIGNNLLWVRINQIPEE
;
A
#
# COMPACT_ATOMS: atom_id res chain seq x y z
N MET A 1 -37.69 -3.93 1.30
CA MET A 1 -36.97 -3.35 0.15
C MET A 1 -36.21 -4.49 -0.49
N HIS A 2 -36.72 -4.98 -1.62
CA HIS A 2 -36.14 -6.08 -2.39
C HIS A 2 -34.93 -5.49 -3.13
N THR A 3 -33.72 -5.93 -2.80
CA THR A 3 -32.55 -5.66 -3.63
C THR A 3 -32.37 -6.90 -4.48
N ASP A 4 -32.79 -6.81 -5.74
CA ASP A 4 -32.43 -7.80 -6.75
C ASP A 4 -30.90 -7.95 -6.73
N GLY A 5 -30.47 -9.20 -6.63
CA GLY A 5 -29.06 -9.57 -6.66
C GLY A 5 -28.49 -9.37 -8.06
N GLU A 6 -28.26 -8.12 -8.45
CA GLU A 6 -27.35 -7.83 -9.56
C GLU A 6 -25.98 -8.38 -9.16
N ALA A 7 -25.51 -9.36 -9.92
CA ALA A 7 -24.16 -9.88 -9.80
C ALA A 7 -23.20 -8.70 -10.00
N LEU A 8 -22.51 -8.29 -8.94
CA LEU A 8 -21.38 -7.37 -9.04
C LEU A 8 -20.42 -7.96 -10.08
N GLU A 9 -20.16 -7.20 -11.16
CA GLU A 9 -19.18 -7.61 -12.15
C GLU A 9 -17.85 -7.88 -11.45
N ASP A 10 -17.30 -9.05 -11.72
CA ASP A 10 -16.01 -9.47 -11.20
C ASP A 10 -14.93 -8.63 -11.89
N VAL A 11 -14.57 -7.49 -11.27
CA VAL A 11 -13.54 -6.59 -11.79
C VAL A 11 -12.17 -7.21 -11.50
N LYS A 12 -11.72 -8.02 -12.45
CA LYS A 12 -10.45 -8.77 -12.40
C LYS A 12 -9.22 -7.88 -12.17
N ALA A 13 -9.26 -6.63 -12.62
CA ALA A 13 -8.22 -5.64 -12.38
C ALA A 13 -8.74 -4.20 -12.57
N PHE A 14 -8.19 -3.24 -11.80
CA PHE A 14 -8.42 -1.82 -12.01
C PHE A 14 -7.11 -1.02 -11.95
N THR A 15 -7.02 0.04 -12.75
CA THR A 15 -5.83 0.90 -12.80
C THR A 15 -6.01 2.09 -11.86
N TYR A 16 -5.11 2.24 -10.89
CA TYR A 16 -5.04 3.42 -10.03
C TYR A 16 -3.64 4.03 -10.08
N LEU A 17 -3.54 5.29 -10.50
CA LEU A 17 -2.26 6.01 -10.64
C LEU A 17 -1.20 5.17 -11.39
N ASP A 18 -1.60 4.64 -12.55
CA ASP A 18 -0.79 3.77 -13.41
C ASP A 18 -0.34 2.42 -12.81
N SER A 19 -0.79 2.09 -11.60
CA SER A 19 -0.59 0.76 -11.00
C SER A 19 -1.82 -0.11 -11.25
N ILE A 20 -1.61 -1.33 -11.72
CA ILE A 20 -2.67 -2.31 -11.94
C ILE A 20 -2.92 -3.05 -10.62
N ILE A 21 -4.13 -2.94 -10.10
CA ILE A 21 -4.58 -3.64 -8.90
C ILE A 21 -5.49 -4.76 -9.38
N ASP A 22 -4.96 -5.98 -9.40
CA ASP A 22 -5.70 -7.19 -9.77
C ASP A 22 -6.10 -8.01 -8.53
N GLU A 23 -6.91 -9.06 -8.76
CA GLU A 23 -7.32 -10.05 -7.76
C GLU A 23 -6.15 -10.76 -7.04
N HIS A 24 -4.94 -10.71 -7.62
CA HIS A 24 -3.73 -11.32 -7.08
C HIS A 24 -2.85 -10.33 -6.29
N GLY A 25 -3.30 -9.09 -6.11
CA GLY A 25 -2.59 -8.09 -5.33
C GLY A 25 -1.47 -7.39 -6.10
N GLY A 26 -1.68 -7.04 -7.38
CA GLY A 26 -0.72 -6.29 -8.20
C GLY A 26 -0.01 -5.13 -7.48
N PHE A 27 -0.72 -4.36 -6.65
CA PHE A 27 -0.12 -3.31 -5.80
C PHE A 27 0.87 -3.83 -4.75
N ASP A 28 0.57 -4.96 -4.09
CA ASP A 28 1.47 -5.58 -3.12
C ASP A 28 2.73 -6.12 -3.81
N THR A 29 2.59 -6.64 -5.04
CA THR A 29 3.73 -7.04 -5.88
C THR A 29 4.62 -5.84 -6.23
N ASP A 30 4.03 -4.73 -6.67
CA ASP A 30 4.76 -3.50 -7.00
C ASP A 30 5.45 -2.88 -5.77
N MET A 31 4.78 -2.87 -4.61
CA MET A 31 5.36 -2.37 -3.35
C MET A 31 6.49 -3.29 -2.86
N LYS A 32 6.33 -4.61 -2.94
CA LYS A 32 7.38 -5.59 -2.62
C LYS A 32 8.59 -5.44 -3.55
N ALA A 33 8.37 -5.22 -4.85
CA ALA A 33 9.42 -4.93 -5.80
C ALA A 33 10.15 -3.62 -5.46
N CYS A 34 9.41 -2.56 -5.10
CA CYS A 34 9.96 -1.28 -4.67
C CYS A 34 10.84 -1.43 -3.40
N ILE A 35 10.34 -2.16 -2.39
CA ILE A 35 11.09 -2.47 -1.17
C ILE A 35 12.32 -3.34 -1.48
N GLY A 36 12.18 -4.32 -2.38
CA GLY A 36 13.27 -5.17 -2.84
C GLY A 36 14.41 -4.35 -3.46
N LYS A 37 14.08 -3.45 -4.40
CA LYS A 37 15.05 -2.53 -5.02
C LYS A 37 15.69 -1.61 -3.99
N ALA A 38 14.91 -1.02 -3.08
CA ALA A 38 15.44 -0.18 -2.03
C ALA A 38 16.42 -0.93 -1.11
N LYS A 39 16.16 -2.20 -0.80
CA LYS A 39 17.07 -3.06 -0.02
C LYS A 39 18.37 -3.37 -0.78
N GLU A 40 18.29 -3.57 -2.08
CA GLU A 40 19.45 -3.84 -2.94
C GLU A 40 20.33 -2.60 -3.17
N GLU A 41 19.72 -1.41 -3.22
CA GLU A 41 20.41 -0.14 -3.40
C GLU A 41 20.93 0.46 -2.08
N TYR A 42 20.37 0.06 -0.93
CA TYR A 42 20.78 0.54 0.39
C TYR A 42 22.29 0.41 0.66
N PRO A 43 22.98 -0.71 0.31
CA PRO A 43 24.44 -0.80 0.38
C PRO A 43 25.18 0.25 -0.44
N GLN A 44 24.69 0.60 -1.64
CA GLN A 44 25.31 1.65 -2.46
C GLN A 44 25.17 3.02 -1.78
N LEU A 45 24.00 3.28 -1.21
CA LEU A 45 23.74 4.51 -0.46
C LEU A 45 24.66 4.62 0.77
N LYS A 46 24.96 3.50 1.42
CA LYS A 46 25.96 3.42 2.51
C LYS A 46 27.36 3.81 2.05
N ASN A 47 27.76 3.41 0.86
CA ASN A 47 29.05 3.81 0.28
C ASN A 47 29.09 5.32 -0.01
N ILE A 48 27.99 5.89 -0.51
CA ILE A 48 27.83 7.33 -0.74
C ILE A 48 27.98 8.12 0.58
N TRP A 49 27.34 7.66 1.66
CA TRP A 49 27.46 8.31 2.97
C TRP A 49 28.89 8.22 3.54
N ASN A 50 29.59 7.11 3.33
CA ASN A 50 30.98 6.91 3.78
C ASN A 50 32.03 7.56 2.89
N SER A 51 31.68 7.96 1.67
CA SER A 51 32.63 8.54 0.71
C SER A 51 33.22 9.85 1.20
N LYS A 52 34.55 9.98 1.18
CA LYS A 52 35.25 11.24 1.48
C LYS A 52 35.23 12.23 0.32
N GLN A 53 34.88 11.79 -0.90
CA GLN A 53 34.79 12.65 -2.09
C GLN A 53 33.56 13.56 -2.08
N LEU A 54 32.49 13.17 -1.37
CA LEU A 54 31.26 13.94 -1.31
C LEU A 54 31.22 14.85 -0.08
N SER A 55 30.85 16.11 -0.32
CA SER A 55 30.65 17.08 0.77
C SER A 55 29.48 16.66 1.68
N THR A 56 29.54 17.09 2.94
CA THR A 56 28.45 16.88 3.90
C THR A 56 27.13 17.46 3.39
N ASN A 57 27.15 18.62 2.75
CA ASN A 57 25.95 19.28 2.21
C ASN A 57 25.29 18.44 1.10
N THR A 58 26.09 17.87 0.20
CA THR A 58 25.60 17.01 -0.88
C THR A 58 24.94 15.73 -0.33
N LYS A 59 25.56 15.09 0.68
CA LYS A 59 25.00 13.90 1.33
C LYS A 59 23.67 14.18 2.04
N VAL A 60 23.57 15.33 2.70
CA VAL A 60 22.34 15.77 3.37
C VAL A 60 21.23 16.02 2.34
N ARG A 61 21.53 16.69 1.21
CA ARG A 61 20.57 16.89 0.13
C ARG A 61 20.02 15.57 -0.43
N ILE A 62 20.88 14.61 -0.74
CA ILE A 62 20.47 13.29 -1.25
C ILE A 62 19.54 12.58 -0.25
N SER A 63 19.89 12.63 1.04
CA SER A 63 19.10 11.99 2.09
C SER A 63 17.74 12.67 2.26
N ASN A 64 17.70 14.01 2.21
CA ASN A 64 16.45 14.77 2.29
C ASN A 64 15.53 14.48 1.10
N THR A 65 16.05 14.43 -0.12
CA THR A 65 15.24 14.09 -1.31
C THR A 65 14.59 12.70 -1.16
N ASN A 66 15.34 11.71 -0.69
CA ASN A 66 14.79 10.37 -0.45
C ASN A 66 13.67 10.39 0.62
N VAL A 67 13.89 11.10 1.73
CA VAL A 67 12.88 11.25 2.80
C VAL A 67 11.62 11.98 2.28
N GLU A 68 11.78 13.01 1.46
CA GLU A 68 10.67 13.73 0.84
C GLU A 68 9.86 12.84 -0.12
N THR A 69 10.54 12.01 -0.91
CA THR A 69 9.88 11.03 -1.79
C THR A 69 9.05 10.02 -0.97
N TRP A 70 9.61 9.43 0.09
CA TRP A 70 8.85 8.53 0.98
C TRP A 70 7.66 9.23 1.64
N ARG A 71 7.84 10.50 2.04
CA ARG A 71 6.77 11.31 2.62
C ARG A 71 5.63 11.55 1.62
N ALA A 72 5.94 11.77 0.35
CA ALA A 72 4.97 11.95 -0.72
C ALA A 72 4.22 10.64 -1.07
N MET A 73 4.84 9.48 -0.88
CA MET A 73 4.19 8.17 -1.08
C MET A 73 3.21 7.80 0.04
N LYS A 74 3.43 8.28 1.26
CA LYS A 74 2.56 8.03 2.43
C LYS A 74 1.05 8.28 2.19
N PRO A 75 0.61 9.44 1.65
CA PRO A 75 -0.81 9.67 1.37
C PRO A 75 -1.39 8.74 0.30
N ILE A 76 -0.58 8.29 -0.67
CA ILE A 76 -1.00 7.34 -1.70
C ILE A 76 -1.27 5.98 -1.06
N ILE A 77 -0.35 5.49 -0.23
CA ILE A 77 -0.52 4.24 0.53
C ILE A 77 -1.76 4.32 1.44
N GLN A 78 -1.99 5.46 2.10
CA GLN A 78 -3.18 5.66 2.94
C GLN A 78 -4.49 5.62 2.15
N LYS A 79 -4.54 6.23 0.96
CA LYS A 79 -5.72 6.18 0.08
C LYS A 79 -6.02 4.75 -0.36
N ILE A 80 -5.00 3.99 -0.74
CA ILE A 80 -5.12 2.58 -1.11
C ILE A 80 -5.63 1.76 0.08
N GLN A 81 -5.09 1.96 1.29
CA GLN A 81 -5.58 1.28 2.48
C GLN A 81 -7.04 1.62 2.82
N MET A 82 -7.45 2.88 2.65
CA MET A 82 -8.85 3.28 2.85
C MET A 82 -9.78 2.60 1.86
N PHE A 83 -9.36 2.49 0.59
CA PHE A 83 -10.12 1.78 -0.44
C PHE A 83 -10.26 0.29 -0.09
N ILE A 84 -9.16 -0.39 0.22
CA ILE A 84 -9.16 -1.80 0.64
C ILE A 84 -10.09 -2.01 1.84
N ASN A 85 -9.99 -1.16 2.86
CA ASN A 85 -10.85 -1.24 4.04
C ASN A 85 -12.34 -1.00 3.72
N SER A 86 -12.65 -0.19 2.71
CA SER A 86 -14.01 0.03 2.24
C SER A 86 -14.58 -1.23 1.59
N CYS A 87 -13.83 -1.83 0.65
CA CYS A 87 -14.22 -3.09 0.00
C CYS A 87 -14.43 -4.22 1.02
N LEU A 88 -13.54 -4.35 2.00
CA LEU A 88 -13.66 -5.36 3.05
C LEU A 88 -14.93 -5.17 3.90
N ARG A 89 -15.30 -3.93 4.24
CA ARG A 89 -16.55 -3.66 4.97
C ARG A 89 -17.78 -4.05 4.15
N GLU A 90 -17.75 -3.81 2.84
CA GLU A 90 -18.84 -4.14 1.92
C GLU A 90 -19.02 -5.65 1.77
N ILE A 91 -17.93 -6.41 1.56
CA ILE A 91 -17.94 -7.88 1.49
C ILE A 91 -18.49 -8.49 2.78
N HIS A 92 -18.05 -7.99 3.94
CA HIS A 92 -18.50 -8.47 5.24
C HIS A 92 -19.85 -7.88 5.70
N ARG A 93 -20.53 -7.10 4.85
CA ARG A 93 -21.81 -6.42 5.16
C ARG A 93 -21.78 -5.65 6.48
N ILE A 94 -20.62 -5.10 6.83
CA ILE A 94 -20.43 -4.32 8.06
C ILE A 94 -21.08 -2.96 7.84
N ARG A 95 -22.12 -2.65 8.62
CA ARG A 95 -22.80 -1.36 8.49
C ARG A 95 -21.86 -0.24 8.90
N TRP A 96 -21.96 0.91 8.23
CA TRP A 96 -21.22 2.12 8.62
C TRP A 96 -21.46 2.52 10.09
N THR A 97 -22.64 2.19 10.64
CA THR A 97 -23.00 2.41 12.05
C THR A 97 -22.18 1.57 13.02
N ASP A 98 -21.63 0.44 12.57
CA ASP A 98 -20.75 -0.41 13.35
C ASP A 98 -19.35 0.20 13.25
N SER A 99 -19.04 1.11 14.17
CA SER A 99 -17.75 1.80 14.27
C SER A 99 -16.63 0.83 14.71
N ILE A 100 -16.32 -0.14 13.86
CA ILE A 100 -15.25 -1.11 14.05
C ILE A 100 -13.96 -0.45 13.58
N GLY A 101 -12.96 -0.40 14.45
CA GLY A 101 -11.63 0.10 14.10
C GLY A 101 -10.93 -0.81 13.08
N ASN A 102 -10.13 -0.22 12.18
CA ASN A 102 -9.50 -0.94 11.07
C ASN A 102 -8.66 -2.15 11.52
N ASN A 103 -7.96 -2.04 12.65
CA ASN A 103 -7.15 -3.15 13.20
C ASN A 103 -8.03 -4.36 13.63
N LEU A 104 -9.17 -4.09 14.26
CA LEU A 104 -10.12 -5.13 14.66
C LEU A 104 -10.79 -5.81 13.45
N LEU A 105 -10.98 -5.05 12.37
CA LEU A 105 -11.48 -5.56 11.08
C LEU A 105 -10.50 -6.56 10.48
N TRP A 106 -9.20 -6.24 10.46
CA TRP A 106 -8.14 -7.15 10.00
C TRP A 106 -8.04 -8.43 10.84
N VAL A 107 -8.16 -8.34 12.16
CA VAL A 107 -8.14 -9.52 13.05
C VAL A 107 -9.33 -10.44 12.76
N ARG A 108 -10.53 -9.89 12.52
CA ARG A 108 -11.72 -10.68 12.17
C ARG A 108 -11.56 -11.42 10.84
N ILE A 109 -10.95 -10.79 9.83
CA ILE A 109 -10.74 -11.39 8.51
C ILE A 109 -9.76 -12.57 8.60
N ASN A 110 -8.65 -12.40 9.32
CA ASN A 110 -7.62 -13.43 9.48
C ASN A 110 -8.03 -14.62 10.38
N GLN A 111 -9.24 -14.61 10.93
CA GLN A 111 -9.77 -15.68 11.80
C GLN A 111 -10.88 -16.50 11.12
N ILE A 112 -11.31 -16.12 9.91
CA ILE A 112 -12.28 -16.90 9.13
C ILE A 112 -11.53 -18.08 8.51
N PRO A 113 -11.94 -19.34 8.74
CA PRO A 113 -11.31 -20.50 8.09
C PRO A 113 -11.47 -20.38 6.57
N GLU A 114 -10.39 -20.61 5.82
CA GLU A 114 -10.48 -20.82 4.38
C GLU A 114 -11.24 -22.15 4.16
N GLU A 115 -12.40 -22.08 3.49
CA GLU A 115 -13.16 -23.26 3.05
C GLU A 115 -12.49 -23.99 1.88
#